data_AF-A0A917U4L6-F1
#
_entry.id   AF-A0A917U4L6-F1
#
_cell.length_a   1.000
_cell.length_b   1.000
_cell.length_c   1.000
_cell.angle_alpha   90.00
_cell.angle_beta   90.00
_cell.angle_gamma   90.00
#
_symmetry.space_group_name_H-M   'P 1'
#
loop_
_entity.id
_entity.type
_entity.pdbx_description
1 polymer ?
#
loop_
_entity_poly.entity_id
_entity_poly.type
_entity_poly.pdbx_seq_one_letter_code
_entity_poly.pdbx_strand_id
1 'polypeptide(L)' 'MSTVLDDKRVSPRGEGFAVAGPAGMLHVLHTSAFGWSVYRGSSLDLVRIGTGFAVGYRTPEAAVEAALGVTV' A
#
# COMPACT_ATOMS: atom_id res chain seq x y z
N MET A 1 13.89 9.80 -1.26
CA MET A 1 13.04 10.13 -2.42
C MET A 1 12.31 8.85 -2.82
N SER A 2 11.05 8.70 -2.42
CA SER A 2 10.22 7.54 -2.74
C SER A 2 9.57 7.76 -4.12
N THR A 3 9.86 6.88 -5.07
CA THR A 3 9.25 6.93 -6.41
C THR A 3 7.89 6.23 -6.35
N VAL A 4 6.81 6.98 -6.57
CA VAL A 4 5.47 6.42 -6.78
C VAL A 4 5.37 6.02 -8.24
N LEU A 5 5.26 4.72 -8.52
CA LEU A 5 5.08 4.21 -9.88
C LEU A 5 3.66 3.64 -9.99
N ASP A 6 2.90 4.18 -10.94
CA ASP A 6 1.59 3.64 -11.32
C ASP A 6 1.81 2.31 -12.06
N ASP A 7 1.67 1.20 -11.33
CA ASP A 7 1.83 -0.14 -11.88
C ASP A 7 0.46 -0.69 -12.29
N LYS A 8 0.25 -0.83 -13.60
CA LYS A 8 -1.01 -1.35 -14.18
C LYS A 8 -1.34 -2.79 -13.76
N ARG A 9 -0.36 -3.56 -13.25
CA ARG A 9 -0.61 -4.90 -12.68
C ARG A 9 -1.27 -4.82 -11.31
N VAL A 10 -1.04 -3.70 -10.62
CA VAL A 10 -1.51 -3.41 -9.28
C VAL A 10 -2.86 -2.74 -9.43
N SER A 11 -2.96 -1.71 -10.26
CA SER A 11 -4.23 -1.08 -10.57
C SER A 11 -4.53 -0.99 -12.07
N PRO A 12 -5.36 -1.91 -12.61
CA PRO A 12 -5.82 -1.84 -14.01
C PRO A 12 -6.63 -0.58 -14.31
N ARG A 13 -7.15 0.09 -13.27
CA ARG A 13 -7.98 1.30 -13.33
C ARG A 13 -7.30 2.56 -12.78
N GLY A 14 -6.03 2.48 -12.36
CA GLY A 14 -5.28 3.61 -11.77
C GLY A 14 -5.60 3.93 -10.31
N GLU A 15 -6.45 3.14 -9.65
CA GLU A 15 -6.81 3.23 -8.22
C GLU A 15 -5.71 2.71 -7.24
N GLY A 16 -4.46 2.54 -7.68
CA GLY A 16 -3.41 1.99 -6.84
C GLY A 16 -2.02 2.11 -7.45
N PHE A 17 -1.00 2.09 -6.60
CA PHE A 17 0.38 2.39 -6.98
C PHE A 17 1.39 1.62 -6.14
N ALA A 18 2.63 1.56 -6.63
CA ALA A 18 3.74 0.93 -5.92
C ALA A 18 4.63 1.98 -5.23
N VAL A 19 5.11 1.66 -4.02
CA VAL A 19 6.03 2.47 -3.23
C VAL A 19 7.20 1.62 -2.80
N ALA A 20 8.42 2.07 -3.09
CA ALA A 20 9.63 1.44 -2.58
C ALA A 20 9.81 1.80 -1.09
N GLY A 21 9.79 0.79 -0.23
CA GLY A 21 10.08 0.91 1.20
C GLY A 21 11.35 0.15 1.61
N PRO A 22 11.82 0.32 2.85
CA PRO A 22 13.00 -0.38 3.38
C PRO A 22 12.82 -1.92 3.42
N ALA A 23 11.58 -2.40 3.46
CA ALA A 23 11.24 -3.82 3.42
C ALA A 23 10.97 -4.35 1.99
N GLY A 24 11.27 -3.55 0.96
CA GLY A 24 11.00 -3.87 -0.44
C GLY A 24 9.82 -3.09 -1.03
N MET A 25 9.33 -3.54 -2.18
CA MET A 25 8.21 -2.89 -2.86
C MET A 25 6.89 -3.16 -2.14
N LEU A 26 6.16 -2.08 -1.85
CA LEU A 26 4.81 -2.10 -1.31
C LEU A 26 3.83 -1.67 -2.40
N HIS A 27 2.64 -2.26 -2.39
CA HIS A 27 1.57 -1.96 -3.31
C HIS A 27 0.38 -1.44 -2.53
N VAL A 28 -0.07 -0.23 -2.87
CA VAL A 28 -1.17 0.45 -2.22
C VAL A 28 -2.35 0.41 -3.16
N LEU A 29 -3.45 -0.17 -2.69
CA LEU A 29 -4.61 -0.49 -3.51
C LEU A 29 -5.87 -0.02 -2.80
N HIS A 30 -6.73 0.67 -3.53
CA HIS A 30 -8.08 0.93 -3.05
C HIS A 30 -8.95 -0.33 -3.22
N THR A 31 -9.55 -0.77 -2.12
CA THR A 31 -10.51 -1.87 -2.11
C THR A 31 -11.88 -1.31 -1.78
N SER A 32 -12.90 -1.57 -2.60
CA SER A 32 -14.24 -1.00 -2.37
C SER A 32 -14.87 -1.44 -1.03
N ALA A 33 -14.42 -2.58 -0.47
CA ALA A 33 -14.91 -3.13 0.78
C ALA A 33 -14.19 -2.60 2.03
N PHE A 34 -12.90 -2.27 1.92
CA PHE A 34 -12.05 -1.93 3.08
C PHE A 34 -11.29 -0.61 2.90
N GLY A 35 -11.61 0.20 1.91
CA GLY A 35 -10.82 1.39 1.58
C GLY A 35 -9.41 1.03 1.13
N TRP A 36 -8.46 1.92 1.38
CA TRP A 36 -7.07 1.74 0.99
C TRP A 36 -6.37 0.67 1.85
N SER A 37 -5.61 -0.18 1.19
CA SER A 37 -4.92 -1.33 1.77
C SER A 37 -3.51 -1.47 1.20
N VAL A 38 -2.59 -2.01 2.00
CA VAL A 38 -1.18 -2.18 1.61
C VAL A 38 -0.79 -3.65 1.53
N TYR A 39 -0.11 -3.97 0.45
CA TYR A 39 0.32 -5.31 0.10
C TYR A 39 1.83 -5.32 -0.17
N ARG A 40 2.48 -6.48 0.03
CA ARG A 40 3.91 -6.66 -0.19
C ARG A 40 4.16 -7.42 -1.49
N GLY A 41 5.03 -6.85 -2.32
CA GLY A 41 5.57 -7.49 -3.53
C GLY A 41 4.52 -7.94 -4.55
N SER A 42 4.96 -8.73 -5.52
CA SER A 42 4.13 -9.20 -6.64
C SER A 42 3.06 -10.23 -6.25
N SER A 43 3.19 -10.85 -5.07
CA SER A 43 2.21 -11.82 -4.56
C SER A 43 0.96 -11.15 -3.98
N LEU A 44 1.00 -9.82 -3.77
CA LEU A 44 -0.05 -9.06 -3.11
C LEU A 44 -0.45 -9.65 -1.74
N ASP A 45 0.54 -9.94 -0.91
CA ASP A 45 0.32 -10.39 0.47
C ASP A 45 0.03 -9.18 1.37
N LEU A 46 -1.03 -9.22 2.18
CA LEU A 46 -1.37 -8.11 3.08
C LEU A 46 -0.24 -7.81 4.07
N VAL A 47 0.12 -6.53 4.18
CA VAL A 47 1.14 -6.08 5.14
C VAL A 47 0.58 -6.18 6.55
N ARG A 48 1.30 -6.88 7.43
CA ARG A 48 0.95 -6.99 8.85
C ARG A 48 1.53 -5.81 9.63
N ILE A 49 0.70 -5.15 10.45
CA ILE A 49 1.09 -4.02 11.31
C ILE A 49 0.63 -4.32 12.74
N GLY A 50 1.57 -4.46 13.66
CA GLY A 50 1.29 -4.86 15.04
C GLY A 50 0.51 -6.18 15.10
N THR A 51 -0.68 -6.15 15.69
CA THR A 51 -1.58 -7.32 15.78
C THR A 51 -2.53 -7.46 14.58
N GLY A 52 -2.58 -6.48 13.67
CA GLY A 52 -3.53 -6.43 12.55
C GLY A 52 -2.86 -6.34 11.17
N PHE A 53 -3.64 -5.89 10.18
CA PHE A 53 -3.20 -5.70 8.79
C PHE A 53 -3.38 -4.25 8.35
N ALA A 54 -2.57 -3.85 7.37
CA ALA A 54 -2.58 -2.53 6.76
C ALA A 54 -3.78 -2.37 5.80
N VAL A 55 -5.00 -2.30 6.35
CA VAL A 55 -6.26 -2.13 5.60
C VAL A 55 -7.13 -1.07 6.27
N GLY A 56 -8.19 -0.59 5.61
CA GLY A 56 -9.15 0.32 6.26
C GLY A 56 -8.82 1.81 6.09
N TYR A 57 -7.80 2.17 5.33
CA TYR A 57 -7.34 3.56 5.29
C TYR A 57 -8.25 4.41 4.38
N ARG A 58 -8.50 5.65 4.82
CA ARG A 58 -9.34 6.61 4.08
C ARG A 58 -8.61 7.25 2.91
N THR A 59 -7.28 7.35 3.01
CA THR A 59 -6.41 7.92 1.98
C THR A 59 -5.25 6.97 1.71
N PRO A 60 -4.68 6.99 0.50
CA PRO A 60 -3.52 6.16 0.19
C PRO A 60 -2.27 6.59 0.99
N GLU A 61 -2.13 7.87 1.33
CA GLU A 61 -1.01 8.38 2.13
C GLU A 61 -1.01 7.78 3.54
N ALA A 62 -2.17 7.73 4.19
CA ALA A 62 -2.30 7.11 5.51
C ALA A 62 -1.94 5.61 5.49
N ALA A 63 -2.25 4.94 4.38
CA ALA A 63 -1.86 3.55 4.16
C ALA A 63 -0.34 3.41 4.04
N VAL A 64 0.31 4.29 3.27
CA VAL A 64 1.77 4.33 3.10
C VAL A 64 2.48 4.65 4.41
N GLU A 65 2.05 5.67 5.14
CA GLU A 65 2.63 6.07 6.43
C GLU A 65 2.61 4.91 7.43
N ALA A 66 1.45 4.24 7.55
CA ALA A 66 1.29 3.10 8.42
C ALA A 66 2.21 1.93 8.01
N ALA A 67 2.35 1.66 6.72
CA ALA A 67 3.16 0.55 6.22
C ALA A 67 4.67 0.82 6.24
N LEU A 68 5.10 2.09 6.09
CA LEU A 68 6.50 2.50 6.19
C LEU A 68 6.93 2.73 7.64
N GLY A 69 5.99 2.83 8.59
CA GLY A 69 6.30 3.13 9.99
C GLY A 69 6.87 4.54 10.18
N VAL A 70 6.57 5.44 9.24
CA VAL A 70 7.03 6.84 9.26
C VAL A 70 5.80 7.70 9.50
N THR A 71 5.72 8.31 10.68
CA THR A 71 4.80 9.42 10.94
C THR A 71 5.42 10.67 10.30
N VAL A 72 4.74 11.28 9.34
CA VAL A 72 5.15 12.58 8.75
C VAL A 72 4.43 13.71 9.49
#